data_AF-A0A661CDM0-F1
#
_entry.id   AF-A0A661CDM0-F1
#
_cell.length_a   1.000
_cell.length_b   1.000
_cell.length_c   1.000
_cell.angle_alpha   90.00
_cell.angle_beta   90.00
_cell.angle_gamma   90.00
#
_symmetry.space_group_name_H-M   'P 1'
#
loop_
_entity.id
_entity.type
_entity.pdbx_description
1 polymer ?
#
loop_
_entity_poly.entity_id
_entity_poly.type
_entity_poly.pdbx_seq_one_letter_code
_entity_poly.pdbx_strand_id
1 'polypeptide(L)' 'MLGMVGGEDRMDGTVISDAVNLASRIEGMTKMYGAALLISEETYANLSNVSQYAIRTIDRVIVTGKS' A
#
# COMPACT_ATOMS: atom_id res chain seq x y z
N MET A 1 -3.20 4.01 12.92
CA MET A 1 -2.75 4.29 14.31
C MET A 1 -1.41 3.60 14.49
N LEU A 2 -0.40 4.33 15.00
CA LEU A 2 0.84 3.72 15.46
C LEU A 2 0.59 3.21 16.88
N GLY A 3 0.94 1.97 17.18
CA GLY A 3 0.71 1.35 18.48
C GLY A 3 1.74 0.28 18.79
N MET A 4 1.80 -0.14 20.05
CA MET A 4 2.60 -1.31 20.44
C MET A 4 1.71 -2.55 20.40
N VAL A 5 2.20 -3.63 19.79
CA VAL A 5 1.53 -4.93 19.74
C VAL A 5 2.47 -5.97 20.30
N GLY A 6 1.99 -6.74 21.28
CA GLY A 6 2.83 -7.73 21.96
C GLY A 6 2.30 -8.13 23.35
N GLY A 7 2.88 -9.18 23.93
CA GLY A 7 2.68 -9.58 25.33
C GLY A 7 3.75 -8.98 26.25
N GLU A 8 3.63 -9.16 27.57
CA GLU A 8 4.51 -8.53 28.58
C GLU A 8 6.01 -8.70 28.30
N ASP A 9 6.44 -9.83 27.73
CA ASP A 9 7.85 -10.12 27.45
C ASP A 9 8.33 -9.72 26.04
N ARG A 10 7.44 -9.22 25.17
CA ARG A 10 7.81 -8.80 23.81
C ARG A 10 6.81 -7.81 23.24
N MET A 11 7.16 -6.52 23.30
CA MET A 11 6.41 -5.42 22.69
C MET A 11 7.11 -4.93 21.42
N ASP A 12 6.43 -4.99 20.29
CA ASP A 12 6.90 -4.46 19.02
C ASP A 12 6.05 -3.24 18.61
N GLY A 13 6.72 -2.18 18.14
CA GLY A 13 6.04 -1.03 17.55
C GLY A 13 5.50 -1.39 16.16
N THR A 14 4.20 -1.23 15.95
CA THR A 14 3.54 -1.53 14.67
C THR A 14 2.55 -0.45 14.27
N VAL A 15 2.26 -0.39 12.98
CA VAL A 15 1.23 0.50 12.43
C VAL A 15 0.06 -0.36 12.02
N ILE A 16 -1.08 -0.14 12.67
CA ILE A 16 -2.36 -0.73 12.29
C ILE A 16 -3.17 0.34 11.57
N SER A 17 -3.30 0.21 10.25
CA SER A 17 -4.17 1.06 9.45
C SER A 17 -4.59 0.38 8.15
N ASP A 18 -5.72 0.83 7.63
CA ASP A 18 -6.18 0.48 6.28
C ASP A 18 -5.14 0.78 5.21
N ALA A 19 -4.35 1.84 5.38
CA ALA A 19 -3.29 2.20 4.44
C ALA A 19 -2.18 1.15 4.39
N VAL A 20 -1.78 0.58 5.53
CA VAL A 20 -0.79 -0.52 5.59
C VAL A 20 -1.35 -1.78 4.94
N ASN A 21 -2.60 -2.12 5.23
CA ASN A 21 -3.28 -3.26 4.62
C ASN A 21 -3.41 -3.09 3.09
N LEU A 22 -3.76 -1.90 2.63
CA LEU A 22 -3.84 -1.57 1.21
C LEU A 22 -2.47 -1.68 0.53
N ALA A 23 -1.43 -1.12 1.14
CA ALA A 23 -0.07 -1.18 0.62
C ALA A 23 0.43 -2.62 0.46
N SER A 24 0.22 -3.49 1.46
CA SER A 24 0.59 -4.91 1.38
C SER A 24 -0.11 -5.63 0.22
N ARG A 25 -1.37 -5.29 -0.05
CA ARG A 25 -2.13 -5.90 -1.15
C ARG A 25 -1.68 -5.39 -2.52
N ILE A 26 -1.36 -4.10 -2.62
CA ILE A 26 -0.76 -3.51 -3.82
C ILE A 26 0.59 -4.18 -4.13
N GLU A 27 1.41 -4.39 -3.11
CA GLU A 27 2.68 -5.12 -3.23
C GLU A 27 2.44 -6.54 -3.76
N GLY A 28 1.50 -7.30 -3.19
CA GLY A 28 1.19 -8.64 -3.69
C GLY A 28 0.75 -8.70 -5.17
N MET A 29 0.09 -7.63 -5.67
CA MET A 29 -0.34 -7.54 -7.07
C MET A 29 0.81 -7.26 -8.06
N THR A 30 1.97 -6.82 -7.59
CA THR A 30 3.16 -6.59 -8.43
C THR A 30 3.50 -7.83 -9.26
N LYS A 31 3.44 -9.01 -8.63
CA LYS A 31 3.69 -10.31 -9.27
C LYS A 31 2.68 -10.62 -10.38
N MET A 32 1.41 -10.29 -10.17
CA MET A 32 0.35 -10.53 -11.15
C MET A 32 0.55 -9.63 -12.39
N TYR A 33 0.87 -8.36 -12.17
CA TYR A 33 1.04 -7.39 -13.26
C TYR A 33 2.46 -7.36 -13.85
N GLY A 34 3.39 -8.14 -13.30
CA GLY A 34 4.80 -8.14 -13.72
C GLY A 34 5.49 -6.78 -13.54
N ALA A 35 5.04 -5.98 -12.57
CA ALA A 35 5.57 -4.64 -12.31
C ALA A 35 6.46 -4.65 -11.07
N ALA A 36 7.56 -3.91 -11.06
CA ALA A 36 8.43 -3.81 -9.88
C ALA A 36 7.86 -2.90 -8.77
N LEU A 37 6.99 -1.97 -9.15
CA LEU A 37 6.36 -1.02 -8.25
C LEU A 37 4.95 -0.72 -8.73
N LEU A 38 4.01 -0.74 -7.80
CA LEU A 38 2.64 -0.28 -7.99
C LEU A 38 2.33 0.73 -6.88
N ILE A 39 1.51 1.72 -7.22
CA ILE A 39 1.05 2.75 -6.28
C ILE A 39 -0.48 2.86 -6.36
N SER A 40 -1.12 3.32 -5.30
CA SER A 40 -2.55 3.62 -5.34
C SER A 40 -2.82 4.92 -6.10
N GLU A 41 -4.06 5.12 -6.51
CA GLU A 41 -4.53 6.39 -7.09
C GLU A 41 -4.28 7.57 -6.13
N GLU A 42 -4.48 7.37 -4.82
CA GLU A 42 -4.22 8.38 -3.80
C GLU A 42 -2.74 8.77 -3.74
N THR A 43 -1.82 7.79 -3.82
CA THR A 43 -0.38 8.08 -3.89
C THR A 43 -0.04 8.83 -5.17
N TYR A 44 -0.61 8.44 -6.31
CA TYR A 44 -0.42 9.13 -7.59
C TYR A 44 -0.89 10.59 -7.54
N ALA A 45 -2.07 10.85 -6.97
CA ALA A 45 -2.64 12.20 -6.85
C ALA A 45 -1.81 13.13 -5.95
N ASN A 46 -1.04 12.58 -5.01
CA ASN A 46 -0.18 13.34 -4.10
C ASN A 46 1.25 13.57 -4.62
N LEU A 47 1.58 13.11 -5.83
CA LEU A 47 2.89 13.38 -6.43
C LEU A 47 3.02 14.85 -6.80
N SER A 48 4.06 15.52 -6.29
CA SER A 48 4.30 16.95 -6.57
C SER A 48 4.61 17.24 -8.03
N ASN A 49 5.24 16.30 -8.74
CA ASN A 49 5.54 16.43 -10.16
C ASN A 49 5.46 15.07 -10.88
N VAL A 50 4.29 14.76 -11.40
CA VAL A 50 4.00 13.52 -12.12
C VAL A 50 4.89 13.35 -13.36
N SER A 51 5.23 14.44 -14.05
CA SER A 51 6.01 14.39 -15.30
C SER A 51 7.45 13.89 -15.13
N GLN A 52 7.96 13.84 -13.90
CA GLN A 52 9.29 13.29 -13.60
C GLN A 52 9.32 11.76 -13.64
N TYR A 53 8.16 11.11 -13.71
CA TYR A 53 8.03 9.67 -13.60
C TYR A 53 7.35 9.09 -14.85
N ALA A 54 7.85 7.96 -15.33
CA ALA A 54 7.18 7.18 -16.36
C ALA A 54 6.06 6.34 -15.74
N ILE A 55 4.87 6.93 -15.62
CA ILE A 55 3.72 6.30 -14.98
C ILE A 55 2.71 5.86 -16.04
N ARG A 56 2.11 4.68 -15.85
CA ARG A 56 0.96 4.21 -16.62
C ARG A 56 -0.13 3.67 -15.69
N THR A 57 -1.38 3.89 -16.04
CA THR A 57 -2.51 3.21 -15.38
C THR A 57 -2.48 1.72 -15.75
N ILE A 58 -2.65 0.85 -14.76
CA ILE A 58 -2.61 -0.61 -14.94
C ILE A 58 -4.02 -1.20 -14.98
N ASP A 59 -4.79 -0.98 -13.92
CA ASP A 59 -6.13 -1.55 -13.76
C ASP A 59 -6.91 -0.78 -12.67
N ARG A 60 -8.22 -1.03 -12.58
CA ARG A 60 -9.11 -0.61 -11.50
C ARG A 60 -9.68 -1.85 -10.81
N VAL A 61 -9.16 -2.13 -9.62
CA VAL A 61 -9.53 -3.34 -8.86
C VAL A 61 -10.21 -2.99 -7.54
N ILE A 62 -11.12 -3.86 -7.10
CA ILE A 62 -11.67 -3.80 -5.74
C ILE A 62 -10.83 -4.69 -4.86
N VAL A 63 -10.21 -4.09 -3.85
CA VAL A 63 -9.41 -4.80 -2.87
C VAL A 63 -10.35 -5.45 -1.85
N THR A 64 -10.46 -6.78 -1.86
CA THR A 64 -11.35 -7.54 -0.97
C THR A 64 -10.93 -7.38 0.49
N GLY A 65 -11.88 -7.30 1.43
CA GLY A 65 -11.59 -7.11 2.86
C GLY A 65 -11.82 -5.70 3.39
N LYS A 66 -12.47 -4.83 2.60
CA LYS A 66 -13.24 -3.70 3.12
C LYS A 66 -14.73 -3.97 2.92
N SER A 67 -15.46 -4.03 4.03
CA SER A 67 -16.92 -3.91 4.15
C SER A 67 -17.20 -3.07 5.39
#